data_AF-A0A7S2MTR2-F1
#
_entry.id   AF-A0A7S2MTR2-F1
#
_cell.length_a   1.000
_cell.length_b   1.000
_cell.length_c   1.000
_cell.angle_alpha   90.00
_cell.angle_beta   90.00
_cell.angle_gamma   90.00
#
_symmetry.space_group_name_H-M   'P 1'
#
loop_
_entity.id
_entity.type
_entity.pdbx_description
1 polymer ?
#
loop_
_entity_poly.entity_id
_entity_poly.type
_entity_poly.pdbx_seq_one_letter_code
_entity_poly.pdbx_strand_id
1 'polypeptide(L)'
;VVLLKEPADEGWMQHVANEMHLSETAFLVLRDEETCSFDLRWFTPTDEVDLCGHATLASSHVLWDVHGFDSTKPLRFHTRSGVLVASRDGEGFIALDFPSAPATEVAADAADRAQLLQAFPNLMPADLLYVGRNRIGGPGGGDLMVEV
;
A
#
# COMPACT_ATOMS: atom_id res chain seq x y z
N VAL A 1 8.25 7.10 -8.19
CA VAL A 1 7.71 8.24 -7.42
C VAL A 1 7.80 9.47 -8.30
N VAL A 2 6.71 10.21 -8.46
CA VAL A 2 6.62 11.42 -9.27
C VAL A 2 6.11 12.56 -8.38
N LEU A 3 6.96 13.55 -8.11
CA LEU A 3 6.55 14.75 -7.39
C LEU A 3 6.07 15.80 -8.41
N LEU A 4 4.79 16.15 -8.31
CA LEU A 4 4.11 17.09 -9.19
C LEU A 4 3.96 18.46 -8.50
N LYS A 5 3.93 19.52 -9.30
CA LYS A 5 3.66 20.89 -8.81
C LYS A 5 2.17 21.14 -8.54
N GLU A 6 1.32 20.45 -9.30
CA GLU A 6 -0.13 20.56 -9.23
C GLU A 6 -0.76 19.21 -9.61
N PRO A 7 -2.05 18.97 -9.27
CA PRO A 7 -2.72 17.74 -9.65
C PRO A 7 -2.73 17.51 -11.16
N ALA A 8 -2.34 16.30 -11.58
CA ALA A 8 -2.41 15.88 -12.97
C ALA A 8 -3.73 15.16 -13.28
N ASP A 9 -4.08 15.10 -14.56
CA ASP A 9 -5.19 14.30 -15.06
C ASP A 9 -4.99 12.81 -14.75
N GLU A 10 -6.08 12.12 -14.41
CA GLU A 10 -6.05 10.69 -14.06
C GLU A 10 -5.60 9.83 -15.25
N GLY A 11 -6.11 10.11 -16.45
CA GLY A 11 -5.71 9.39 -17.66
C GLY A 11 -4.23 9.58 -17.96
N TRP A 12 -3.68 10.77 -17.72
CA TRP A 12 -2.24 10.99 -17.84
C TRP A 12 -1.44 10.19 -16.81
N MET A 13 -1.84 10.20 -15.52
CA MET A 13 -1.16 9.42 -14.48
C MET A 13 -1.19 7.92 -14.78
N GLN A 14 -2.31 7.41 -15.28
CA GLN A 14 -2.44 6.01 -15.71
C GLN A 14 -1.50 5.67 -16.87
N HIS A 15 -1.40 6.55 -17.89
CA HIS A 15 -0.46 6.34 -19.00
C HIS A 15 0.99 6.34 -18.53
N VAL A 16 1.37 7.24 -17.62
CA VAL A 16 2.72 7.27 -17.05
C VAL A 16 2.98 6.00 -16.25
N ALA A 17 2.05 5.56 -15.41
CA ALA A 17 2.20 4.33 -14.63
C ALA A 17 2.36 3.09 -15.54
N ASN A 18 1.61 3.04 -16.63
CA ASN A 18 1.74 2.00 -17.65
C ASN A 18 3.11 2.02 -18.34
N GLU A 19 3.62 3.20 -18.69
CA GLU A 19 4.95 3.37 -19.29
C GLU A 19 6.08 2.97 -18.35
N MET A 20 5.97 3.29 -17.05
CA MET A 20 6.96 2.91 -16.05
C MET A 20 7.05 1.38 -15.85
N HIS A 21 5.95 0.66 -16.11
CA HIS A 21 5.87 -0.80 -16.04
C HIS A 21 6.40 -1.40 -14.71
N LEU A 22 6.12 -0.70 -13.60
CA LEU A 22 6.39 -1.16 -12.24
C LEU A 22 5.09 -1.64 -11.59
N SER A 23 5.18 -2.27 -10.42
CA SER A 23 3.99 -2.69 -9.67
C SER A 23 3.07 -1.51 -9.37
N GLU A 24 3.63 -0.38 -8.92
CA GLU A 24 2.91 0.87 -8.70
C GLU A 24 3.80 2.09 -8.94
N THR A 25 3.22 3.14 -9.50
CA THR A 25 3.80 4.48 -9.57
C THR A 25 3.06 5.41 -8.64
N ALA A 26 3.79 6.00 -7.68
CA ALA A 26 3.28 7.00 -6.75
C ALA A 26 3.35 8.41 -7.35
N PHE A 27 2.25 9.16 -7.26
CA PHE A 27 2.16 10.57 -7.66
C PHE A 27 1.86 11.42 -6.43
N LEU A 28 2.70 12.41 -6.17
CA LEU A 28 2.65 13.29 -5.01
C LEU A 28 2.37 14.73 -5.45
N VAL A 29 1.49 15.42 -4.74
CA VAL A 29 1.32 16.88 -4.85
C VAL A 29 1.44 17.46 -3.45
N LEU A 30 2.26 18.50 -3.27
CA LEU A 30 2.34 19.19 -1.99
C LEU A 30 1.00 19.89 -1.69
N ARG A 31 0.39 19.56 -0.55
CA ARG A 31 -0.85 20.19 -0.08
C ARG A 31 -0.55 21.35 0.86
N ASP A 32 0.37 21.14 1.81
CA ASP A 32 0.69 22.08 2.86
C ASP A 32 2.14 21.84 3.33
N GLU A 33 2.98 22.87 3.21
CA GLU A 33 4.40 22.80 3.55
C GLU A 33 4.66 22.81 5.06
N GLU A 34 3.89 23.60 5.82
CA GLU A 34 4.08 23.77 7.26
C GLU A 34 3.85 22.46 8.02
N THR A 35 2.84 21.71 7.58
CA THR A 35 2.43 20.41 8.12
C THR A 35 3.05 19.21 7.40
N CYS A 36 3.84 19.44 6.35
CA CYS A 36 4.42 18.42 5.49
C CYS A 36 3.38 17.43 4.94
N SER A 37 2.28 17.97 4.43
CA SER A 37 1.14 17.19 3.92
C SER A 37 1.13 17.14 2.39
N PHE A 38 0.80 15.97 1.83
CA PHE A 38 0.79 15.68 0.40
C PHE A 38 -0.49 14.95 0.00
N ASP A 39 -0.99 15.24 -1.20
CA ASP A 39 -1.90 14.33 -1.92
C ASP A 39 -1.04 13.19 -2.47
N LEU A 40 -1.48 11.95 -2.25
CA LEU A 40 -0.77 10.78 -2.75
C LEU A 40 -1.77 9.82 -3.43
N ARG A 41 -1.46 9.50 -4.68
CA ARG A 41 -2.19 8.51 -5.50
C ARG A 41 -1.21 7.45 -6.01
N TRP A 42 -1.69 6.22 -6.17
CA TRP A 42 -0.90 5.12 -6.73
C TRP A 42 -1.62 4.46 -7.88
N PHE A 43 -0.88 4.23 -8.94
CA PHE A 43 -1.38 3.57 -10.12
C PHE A 43 -0.51 2.36 -10.43
N THR A 44 -1.13 1.20 -10.59
CA THR A 44 -0.51 0.08 -11.31
C THR A 44 -0.49 0.42 -12.81
N PRO A 45 0.08 -0.43 -13.67
CA PRO A 45 0.00 -0.23 -15.11
C PRO A 45 -1.44 -0.16 -15.66
N THR A 46 -2.42 -0.73 -14.95
CA THR A 46 -3.80 -0.85 -15.43
C THR A 46 -4.84 -0.05 -14.64
N ASP A 47 -4.63 0.16 -13.34
CA ASP A 47 -5.66 0.73 -12.46
C ASP A 47 -5.06 1.58 -11.33
N GLU A 48 -5.87 2.49 -10.78
CA GLU A 48 -5.57 3.13 -9.49
C GLU A 48 -5.86 2.18 -8.33
N VAL A 49 -4.98 2.13 -7.33
CA VAL A 49 -5.15 1.35 -6.11
C VAL A 49 -5.36 2.23 -4.89
N ASP A 50 -6.18 1.76 -3.94
CA ASP A 50 -6.55 2.54 -2.75
C ASP A 50 -5.43 2.64 -1.70
N LEU A 51 -4.52 1.67 -1.67
CA LEU A 51 -3.42 1.59 -0.69
C LEU A 51 -2.21 0.86 -1.26
N CYS A 52 -1.01 1.41 -1.06
CA CYS A 52 0.24 0.76 -1.44
C CYS A 52 1.37 1.07 -0.43
N GLY A 53 1.84 0.04 0.28
CA GLY A 53 2.85 0.17 1.34
C GLY A 53 4.22 0.62 0.84
N HIS A 54 4.84 -0.18 -0.03
CA HIS A 54 6.20 0.09 -0.49
C HIS A 54 6.31 1.39 -1.30
N ALA A 55 5.28 1.77 -2.05
CA ALA A 55 5.28 3.02 -2.80
C ALA A 55 5.13 4.24 -1.88
N THR A 56 4.43 4.10 -0.74
CA THR A 56 4.41 5.10 0.34
C THR A 56 5.79 5.21 1.00
N LEU A 57 6.40 4.08 1.33
CA LEU A 57 7.75 4.03 1.91
C LEU A 57 8.77 4.74 1.00
N ALA A 58 8.75 4.42 -0.30
CA ALA A 58 9.60 5.04 -1.30
C ALA A 58 9.34 6.55 -1.43
N SER A 59 8.07 6.96 -1.34
CA SER A 59 7.68 8.38 -1.35
C SER A 59 8.26 9.14 -0.16
N SER A 60 8.16 8.57 1.05
CA SER A 60 8.74 9.17 2.26
C SER A 60 10.25 9.32 2.16
N HIS A 61 10.94 8.29 1.69
CA HIS A 61 12.39 8.34 1.46
C HIS A 61 12.77 9.43 0.46
N VAL A 62 12.09 9.51 -0.69
CA VAL A 62 12.36 10.53 -1.72
C VAL A 62 12.10 11.95 -1.18
N LEU A 63 11.03 12.15 -0.42
CA LEU A 63 10.73 13.47 0.16
C LEU A 63 11.80 13.94 1.15
N TRP A 64 12.25 13.07 2.06
CA TRP A 64 13.29 13.43 3.02
C TRP A 64 14.69 13.51 2.39
N ASP A 65 15.12 12.47 1.67
CA ASP A 65 16.53 12.32 1.28
C ASP A 65 16.86 12.98 -0.07
N VAL A 66 15.87 13.15 -0.96
CA VAL A 66 16.08 13.77 -2.28
C VAL A 66 15.56 15.21 -2.34
N HIS A 67 14.39 15.47 -1.74
CA HIS A 67 13.77 16.80 -1.76
C HIS A 67 14.03 17.64 -0.49
N GLY A 68 14.67 17.07 0.53
CA GLY A 68 15.14 17.81 1.70
C GLY A 68 14.03 18.32 2.63
N PHE A 69 12.86 17.67 2.63
CA PHE A 69 11.83 17.96 3.62
C PHE A 69 12.33 17.65 5.03
N ASP A 70 11.85 18.41 6.01
CA ASP A 70 12.24 18.27 7.42
C ASP A 70 11.89 16.87 7.95
N SER A 71 12.92 16.04 8.15
CA SER A 71 12.79 14.66 8.62
C SER A 71 12.43 14.54 10.10
N THR A 72 12.45 15.64 10.85
CA THR A 72 11.95 15.67 12.24
C THR A 72 10.42 15.77 12.31
N LYS A 73 9.77 16.14 11.20
CA LYS A 73 8.31 16.19 11.08
C LYS A 73 7.78 14.93 10.38
N PRO A 74 6.64 14.39 10.84
CA PRO A 74 5.98 13.31 10.13
C PRO A 74 5.43 13.82 8.78
N LEU A 75 5.59 13.02 7.73
CA LEU A 75 4.92 13.23 6.46
C LEU A 75 3.47 12.75 6.56
N ARG A 76 2.54 13.52 6.01
CA ARG A 76 1.11 13.17 5.99
C ARG A 76 0.65 13.00 4.55
N PHE A 77 0.23 11.79 4.20
CA PHE A 77 -0.26 11.48 2.86
C PHE A 77 -1.78 11.36 2.89
N HIS A 78 -2.48 12.21 2.16
CA HIS A 78 -3.92 12.09 1.99
C HIS A 78 -4.21 11.27 0.74
N THR A 79 -4.96 10.20 0.94
CA THR A 79 -5.15 9.12 -0.02
C THR A 79 -6.62 8.71 -0.03
N ARG A 80 -7.02 7.83 -0.95
CA ARG A 80 -8.38 7.25 -0.97
C ARG A 80 -8.69 6.41 0.27
N SER A 81 -7.65 5.85 0.92
CA SER A 81 -7.76 5.11 2.18
C SER A 81 -7.69 5.99 3.44
N GLY A 82 -7.73 7.32 3.29
CA GLY A 82 -7.58 8.27 4.39
C GLY A 82 -6.16 8.82 4.51
N VAL A 83 -5.82 9.37 5.68
CA VAL A 83 -4.51 9.96 5.93
C VAL A 83 -3.56 8.89 6.46
N LEU A 84 -2.47 8.66 5.75
CA LEU A 84 -1.35 7.80 6.17
C LEU A 84 -0.23 8.67 6.70
N VAL A 85 0.47 8.19 7.72
CA VAL A 85 1.57 8.93 8.34
C VAL A 85 2.87 8.17 8.18
N ALA A 86 3.92 8.86 7.77
CA ALA A 86 5.28 8.35 7.81
C ALA A 86 6.13 9.18 8.78
N SER A 87 6.84 8.51 9.67
CA SER A 87 7.83 9.11 10.55
C SER A 87 9.20 8.48 10.32
N ARG A 88 10.26 9.25 10.60
CA ARG A 88 11.62 8.74 10.60
C ARG A 88 12.14 8.78 12.03
N ASP A 89 12.75 7.68 12.47
CA ASP A 89 13.38 7.65 13.79
C ASP A 89 14.82 8.17 13.74
N GLY A 90 15.46 8.25 14.92
CA GLY A 90 16.83 8.73 15.06
C GLY A 90 17.90 7.80 14.47
N GLU A 91 17.53 6.57 14.11
CA GLU A 91 18.42 5.59 13.46
C GLU A 91 18.23 5.61 11.92
N GLY A 92 17.26 6.38 11.43
CA GLY A 92 16.99 6.57 10.02
C GLY A 92 15.96 5.61 9.44
N PHE A 93 15.33 4.74 10.26
CA PHE A 93 14.23 3.89 9.82
C PHE A 93 12.98 4.71 9.57
N ILE A 94 12.23 4.29 8.56
CA ILE A 94 10.93 4.87 8.22
C ILE A 94 9.84 3.96 8.77
N ALA A 95 9.01 4.50 9.65
CA ALA A 95 7.81 3.84 10.15
C ALA A 95 6.58 4.38 9.42
N LEU A 96 5.68 3.48 9.01
CA LEU A 96 4.42 3.81 8.36
C LEU A 96 3.24 3.45 9.27
N ASP A 97 2.32 4.38 9.48
CA ASP A 97 1.07 4.17 10.20
C ASP A 97 -0.08 4.01 9.21
N PHE A 98 -0.58 2.77 9.11
CA PHE A 98 -1.55 2.32 8.11
C PHE A 98 -2.83 1.81 8.79
N PRO A 99 -3.99 1.91 8.12
CA PRO A 99 -5.22 1.37 8.66
C PRO A 99 -5.10 -0.13 8.89
N SER A 100 -5.53 -0.58 10.07
CA SER A 100 -5.59 -2.01 10.39
C SER A 100 -6.78 -2.66 9.68
N ALA A 101 -6.55 -3.80 9.03
CA ALA A 101 -7.60 -4.70 8.57
C ALA A 101 -7.29 -6.13 9.05
N PRO A 102 -7.70 -6.47 10.29
CA PRO A 102 -7.50 -7.83 10.79
C PRO A 102 -8.28 -8.84 9.94
N ALA A 103 -7.70 -10.03 9.79
CA ALA A 103 -8.36 -11.12 9.11
C ALA A 103 -9.56 -11.65 9.94
N THR A 104 -10.64 -11.98 9.25
CA THR A 104 -11.75 -12.74 9.81
C THR A 104 -11.56 -14.20 9.45
N GLU A 105 -11.60 -15.10 10.43
CA GLU A 105 -11.42 -16.52 10.19
C GLU A 105 -12.44 -17.04 9.18
N VAL A 106 -11.97 -17.86 8.23
CA VAL A 106 -12.85 -18.53 7.27
C VAL A 106 -13.27 -19.91 7.81
N ALA A 107 -14.53 -20.26 7.57
CA ALA A 107 -15.08 -21.55 7.98
C ALA A 107 -14.26 -22.73 7.44
N ALA A 108 -14.24 -23.84 8.19
CA ALA A 108 -13.46 -25.02 7.84
C ALA A 108 -13.85 -25.64 6.48
N ASP A 109 -15.12 -25.48 6.08
CA ASP A 109 -15.70 -25.95 4.82
C ASP A 109 -15.70 -24.89 3.71
N ALA A 110 -15.11 -23.72 3.96
CA ALA A 110 -15.05 -22.64 2.99
C ALA A 110 -14.24 -23.06 1.74
N ALA A 111 -14.71 -22.63 0.57
CA ALA A 111 -14.05 -22.89 -0.72
C ALA A 111 -12.58 -22.46 -0.72
N ASP A 112 -12.24 -21.40 0.02
CA ASP A 112 -10.87 -20.91 0.16
C ASP A 112 -9.90 -21.97 0.69
N ARG A 113 -10.30 -22.75 1.70
CA ARG A 113 -9.46 -23.81 2.26
C ARG A 113 -9.27 -24.96 1.26
N ALA A 114 -10.33 -25.33 0.55
CA ALA A 114 -10.23 -26.35 -0.51
C ALA A 114 -9.33 -25.89 -1.66
N GLN A 115 -9.43 -24.61 -2.07
CA GLN A 115 -8.58 -24.01 -3.09
C GLN A 115 -7.11 -23.94 -2.67
N LEU A 116 -6.82 -23.60 -1.41
CA LEU A 116 -5.46 -23.61 -0.87
C LEU A 116 -4.82 -25.00 -0.98
N LEU A 117 -5.51 -26.04 -0.52
CA LEU A 117 -4.98 -27.41 -0.57
C LEU A 117 -4.80 -27.93 -2.02
N GLN A 118 -5.64 -27.47 -2.95
CA GLN A 118 -5.47 -27.76 -4.37
C GLN A 118 -4.28 -27.03 -4.99
N ALA A 119 -4.04 -25.76 -4.61
CA ALA A 119 -2.93 -24.96 -5.11
C ALA A 119 -1.58 -25.41 -4.53
N PHE A 120 -1.58 -25.94 -3.30
CA PHE A 120 -0.39 -26.36 -2.56
C PHE A 120 -0.47 -27.86 -2.22
N PRO A 121 -0.16 -28.77 -3.17
CA PRO A 121 -0.39 -30.21 -3.00
C PRO A 121 0.43 -30.90 -1.90
N ASN A 122 1.46 -30.23 -1.37
CA ASN A 122 2.26 -30.72 -0.24
C ASN A 122 1.73 -30.26 1.12
N LEU A 123 0.70 -29.41 1.14
CA LEU A 123 0.09 -28.89 2.36
C LEU A 123 -1.06 -29.82 2.78
N MET A 124 -1.00 -30.36 3.98
CA MET A 124 -2.08 -31.21 4.52
C MET A 124 -3.10 -30.35 5.27
N PRO A 125 -4.37 -30.77 5.40
CA PRO A 125 -5.35 -30.04 6.21
C PRO A 125 -4.93 -29.82 7.66
N ALA A 126 -4.12 -30.73 8.22
CA ALA A 126 -3.60 -30.63 9.58
C ALA A 126 -2.49 -29.58 9.73
N ASP A 127 -1.87 -29.16 8.62
CA ASP A 127 -0.86 -28.12 8.55
C ASP A 127 -1.51 -26.73 8.37
N LEU A 128 -2.83 -26.59 8.50
CA LEU A 128 -3.52 -25.30 8.43
C LEU A 128 -3.92 -24.86 9.84
N LEU A 129 -3.03 -24.16 10.53
CA LEU A 129 -3.25 -23.65 11.89
C LEU A 129 -4.32 -22.54 11.91
N TYR A 130 -4.30 -21.67 10.92
CA TYR A 130 -5.29 -20.60 10.76
C TYR A 130 -5.50 -20.26 9.28
N VAL A 131 -6.74 -19.96 8.93
CA VAL A 131 -7.08 -19.38 7.62
C VAL A 131 -8.10 -18.26 7.86
N GLY A 132 -7.79 -17.05 7.40
CA GLY A 132 -8.68 -15.91 7.52
C GLY A 132 -8.58 -14.98 6.32
N ARG A 133 -9.58 -14.15 6.10
CA ARG A 133 -9.61 -13.15 5.02
C ARG A 133 -9.66 -11.76 5.62
N ASN A 134 -8.74 -10.89 5.20
CA ASN A 134 -8.72 -9.50 5.63
C ASN A 134 -9.64 -8.64 4.73
N ARG A 135 -9.58 -7.31 4.86
CA ARG A 135 -10.31 -6.38 3.97
C ARG A 135 -9.39 -5.54 3.07
N ILE A 136 -8.08 -5.80 3.10
CA ILE A 136 -7.06 -5.08 2.32
C ILE A 136 -6.62 -5.99 1.18
N GLY A 137 -6.73 -5.52 -0.05
CA GLY A 137 -6.37 -6.32 -1.24
C GLY A 137 -7.41 -6.20 -2.34
N GLY A 138 -7.07 -6.78 -3.50
CA GLY A 138 -7.76 -6.59 -4.78
C GLY A 138 -9.23 -7.05 -4.85
N PRO A 139 -9.83 -6.99 -6.06
CA PRO A 139 -11.25 -7.24 -6.27
C PRO A 139 -11.64 -8.67 -5.84
N GLY A 140 -12.40 -8.80 -4.76
CA GLY A 140 -12.78 -10.11 -4.20
C GLY A 140 -12.94 -10.18 -2.67
N GLY A 141 -12.59 -9.11 -1.94
CA GLY A 141 -12.84 -9.02 -0.50
C GLY A 141 -11.63 -9.26 0.39
N GLY A 142 -10.42 -8.93 -0.08
CA GLY A 142 -9.18 -8.93 0.70
C GLY A 142 -8.33 -10.20 0.58
N ASP A 143 -7.10 -10.11 1.04
CA ASP A 143 -6.11 -11.19 1.00
C ASP A 143 -6.45 -12.33 1.98
N LEU A 144 -6.09 -13.55 1.59
CA LEU A 144 -6.19 -14.73 2.42
C LEU A 144 -4.92 -14.88 3.27
N MET A 145 -5.07 -14.73 4.57
CA MET A 145 -4.02 -14.94 5.57
C MET A 145 -4.03 -16.41 6.00
N VAL A 146 -2.88 -17.08 5.88
CA VAL A 146 -2.74 -18.50 6.19
C VAL A 146 -1.58 -18.67 7.17
N GLU A 147 -1.86 -19.34 8.28
CA GLU A 147 -0.84 -19.84 9.21
C GLU A 147 -0.75 -21.35 9.03
N VAL A 148 0.47 -21.84 8.78
CA VAL A 148 0.78 -23.25 8.55
C VAL A 148 1.74 -23.81 9.58
#